data_AF-A0A960KY30-F1
#
_entry.id   AF-A0A960KY30-F1
#
_cell.length_a   1.000
_cell.length_b   1.000
_cell.length_c   1.000
_cell.angle_alpha   90.00
_cell.angle_beta   90.00
_cell.angle_gamma   90.00
#
_symmetry.space_group_name_H-M   'P 1'
#
loop_
_entity.id
_entity.type
_entity.pdbx_description
1 polymer ?
#
loop_
_entity_poly.entity_id
_entity_poly.type
_entity_poly.pdbx_seq_one_letter_code
_entity_poly.pdbx_strand_id
1 'polypeptide(L)'
;MFFETEDFTLSPYAERSESRQEPFFLNWSQMDGILTGKSAVDLTRLQIRTRDQALQFAIEYGINPMVPDHQKRAWQAHAEALNFLQEYILSAEEYALCPPEVKAPRHILDLVVMASNYLNTSKVHQMFACSVLKVMHILFHIDFDLKLRFFDQIRSQVFTGFERVMIDKGQRKYLQDDVQSIPLVRYSRKRNKDRPSMVLKLLHKSQTVAADIYDHLGMRLVFNTKFECLLALRLLHRNHLISYTNLKPFRSRNTLIDLRAAHEVYKRYRDQLEISRRYPTQLLQKMDRELAHTSRSSEQWDNPFTATEYQAIQVTVRKMIHVNNPYLQDWTRLIHELNHIPGKEAEHLRSRLVSEIGTPEIPFYFDYEIQLQDKESYKSTIIGPASHKAYKERQRLAARKRVLGPELRRYFQSVLGPREEG
;
A
#
# COMPACT_ATOMS: atom_id res chain seq x y z
N MET A 1 -20.12 -12.05 54.38
CA MET A 1 -18.74 -12.27 54.83
C MET A 1 -17.86 -11.87 53.67
N PHE A 2 -17.09 -10.80 53.90
CA PHE A 2 -16.29 -10.08 52.91
C PHE A 2 -15.21 -10.99 52.34
N PHE A 3 -14.95 -10.90 51.04
CA PHE A 3 -13.68 -11.35 50.47
C PHE A 3 -12.95 -10.14 49.90
N GLU A 4 -11.73 -9.99 50.40
CA GLU A 4 -10.82 -8.88 50.28
C GLU A 4 -10.38 -8.66 48.83
N THR A 5 -10.17 -7.39 48.49
CA THR A 5 -9.50 -6.98 47.26
C THR A 5 -8.02 -6.86 47.61
N GLU A 6 -7.18 -7.67 46.99
CA GLU A 6 -5.73 -7.57 47.14
C GLU A 6 -5.23 -6.28 46.47
N ASP A 7 -4.52 -5.49 47.27
CA ASP A 7 -3.83 -4.26 46.93
C ASP A 7 -2.76 -4.49 45.85
N PHE A 8 -3.04 -4.06 44.61
CA PHE A 8 -1.97 -3.68 43.69
C PHE A 8 -1.51 -2.28 44.04
N THR A 9 -0.43 -2.22 44.83
CA THR A 9 0.28 -1.00 45.19
C THR A 9 0.73 -0.24 43.94
N LEU A 10 0.08 0.89 43.70
CA LEU A 10 0.48 1.89 42.71
C LEU A 10 1.83 2.50 43.13
N SER A 11 2.78 2.46 42.22
CA SER A 11 4.11 3.09 42.27
C SER A 11 4.04 4.57 42.70
N PRO A 12 5.02 5.09 43.49
CA PRO A 12 4.91 6.34 44.24
C PRO A 12 5.28 7.59 43.42
N TYR A 13 4.63 7.81 42.27
CA TYR A 13 4.73 9.07 41.52
C TYR A 13 3.38 9.77 41.45
N ALA A 14 2.88 10.24 42.60
CA ALA A 14 1.70 11.11 42.62
C ALA A 14 1.62 12.01 43.86
N GLU A 15 2.67 12.78 44.16
CA GLU A 15 2.44 14.10 44.75
C GLU A 15 2.36 15.12 43.60
N ARG A 16 1.18 15.20 42.99
CA ARG A 16 0.88 16.22 41.98
C ARG A 16 0.70 17.56 42.69
N SER A 17 1.67 18.46 42.47
CA SER A 17 1.51 19.90 42.67
C SER A 17 0.20 20.38 42.03
N GLU A 18 -0.55 21.19 42.79
CA GLU A 18 -1.78 21.92 42.42
C GLU A 18 -2.18 21.85 40.93
N SER A 19 -3.30 21.20 40.66
CA SER A 19 -3.89 21.07 39.33
C SER A 19 -4.32 22.43 38.78
N ARG A 20 -3.41 23.11 38.09
CA ARG A 20 -3.82 24.09 37.07
C ARG A 20 -4.65 23.32 36.05
N GLN A 21 -5.98 23.46 36.13
CA GLN A 21 -6.87 22.99 35.07
C GLN A 21 -6.34 23.54 33.75
N GLU A 22 -6.12 22.66 32.77
CA GLU A 22 -5.74 23.12 31.46
C GLU A 22 -6.82 24.09 30.95
N PRO A 23 -6.44 25.23 30.35
CA PRO A 23 -7.42 26.13 29.76
C PRO A 23 -8.25 25.36 28.73
N PHE A 24 -9.56 25.62 28.70
CA PHE A 24 -10.53 25.06 27.73
C PHE A 24 -10.29 25.58 26.31
N PHE A 25 -9.06 25.45 25.81
CA PHE A 25 -8.64 25.88 24.49
C PHE A 25 -8.70 24.70 23.53
N LEU A 26 -9.51 24.85 22.47
CA LEU A 26 -9.57 23.87 21.39
C LEU A 26 -8.63 24.28 20.27
N ASN A 27 -7.74 23.35 19.89
CA ASN A 27 -6.95 23.55 18.69
C ASN A 27 -7.73 23.13 17.44
N TRP A 28 -8.36 24.12 16.80
CA TRP A 28 -9.16 23.89 15.61
C TRP A 28 -8.41 23.22 14.45
N SER A 29 -7.09 23.38 14.30
CA SER A 29 -6.34 22.71 13.22
C SER A 29 -6.19 21.20 13.45
N GLN A 30 -6.04 20.76 14.70
CA GLN A 30 -6.01 19.33 15.04
C GLN A 30 -7.42 18.75 15.04
N MET A 31 -8.39 19.48 15.61
CA MET A 31 -9.79 19.06 15.61
C MET A 31 -10.32 18.93 14.19
N ASP A 32 -10.01 19.87 13.30
CA ASP A 32 -10.35 19.77 11.88
C ASP A 32 -9.72 18.52 11.26
N GLY A 33 -8.44 18.22 11.53
CA GLY A 33 -7.81 16.98 11.06
C GLY A 33 -8.53 15.71 11.53
N ILE A 34 -8.90 15.66 12.81
CA ILE A 34 -9.62 14.54 13.43
C ILE A 34 -11.04 14.41 12.84
N LEU A 35 -11.78 15.52 12.77
CA LEU A 35 -13.20 15.54 12.38
C LEU A 35 -13.40 15.41 10.86
N THR A 36 -12.43 15.85 10.05
CA THR A 36 -12.50 15.76 8.58
C THR A 36 -11.69 14.61 8.01
N GLY A 37 -10.94 13.88 8.83
CA GLY A 37 -10.11 12.75 8.41
C GLY A 37 -8.93 13.15 7.54
N LYS A 38 -8.34 14.34 7.75
CA LYS A 38 -7.12 14.75 7.04
C LYS A 38 -5.97 13.82 7.40
N SER A 39 -5.14 13.51 6.41
CA SER A 39 -3.97 12.66 6.59
C SER A 39 -2.97 13.30 7.56
N ALA A 40 -2.39 12.48 8.44
CA ALA A 40 -1.33 12.92 9.36
C ALA A 40 -0.10 13.48 8.63
N VAL A 41 0.12 13.10 7.37
CA VAL A 41 1.20 13.63 6.51
C VAL A 41 1.02 15.14 6.24
N ASP A 42 -0.21 15.65 6.30
CA ASP A 42 -0.50 17.06 6.05
C ASP A 42 -0.41 17.92 7.33
N LEU A 43 -0.14 17.33 8.50
CA LEU A 43 0.05 18.08 9.74
C LEU A 43 1.31 18.96 9.66
N THR A 44 1.18 20.21 10.11
CA THR A 44 2.31 21.16 10.11
C THR A 44 3.12 21.11 11.40
N ARG A 45 2.52 20.66 12.51
CA ARG A 45 3.16 20.49 13.82
C ARG A 45 2.41 19.49 14.70
N LEU A 46 3.10 18.93 15.68
CA LEU A 46 2.49 18.23 16.82
C LEU A 46 2.18 19.23 17.95
N GLN A 47 1.48 18.76 19.00
CA GLN A 47 1.18 19.57 20.20
C GLN A 47 1.51 18.79 21.47
N ILE A 48 2.75 18.32 21.50
CA ILE A 48 3.30 17.56 22.61
C ILE A 48 4.29 18.47 23.33
N ARG A 49 3.93 18.83 24.55
CA ARG A 49 4.61 19.84 25.35
C ARG A 49 5.65 19.23 26.29
N THR A 50 5.40 18.04 26.79
CA THR A 50 6.29 17.42 27.76
C THR A 50 6.85 16.11 27.22
N ARG A 51 7.96 15.66 27.82
CA ARG A 51 8.49 14.32 27.55
C ARG A 51 7.51 13.24 27.94
N ASP A 52 6.73 13.43 28.99
CA ASP A 52 5.69 12.47 29.40
C ASP A 52 4.58 12.37 28.36
N GLN A 53 4.13 13.50 27.81
CA GLN A 53 3.19 13.50 26.68
C GLN A 53 3.81 12.83 25.44
N ALA A 54 5.10 13.03 25.17
CA ALA A 54 5.79 12.38 24.06
C ALA A 54 5.89 10.86 24.26
N LEU A 55 6.16 10.42 25.49
CA LEU A 55 6.18 9.02 25.87
C LEU A 55 4.80 8.38 25.70
N GLN A 56 3.76 8.99 26.26
CA GLN A 56 2.40 8.48 26.10
C GLN A 56 1.99 8.43 24.62
N PHE A 57 2.28 9.49 23.86
CA PHE A 57 2.02 9.51 22.43
C PHE A 57 2.72 8.35 21.71
N ALA A 58 4.00 8.09 22.01
CA ALA A 58 4.73 6.99 21.41
C ALA A 58 4.12 5.62 21.78
N ILE A 59 3.72 5.43 23.04
CA ILE A 59 3.07 4.20 23.51
C ILE A 59 1.75 3.95 22.77
N GLU A 60 0.88 4.97 22.69
CA GLU A 60 -0.39 4.87 21.94
C GLU A 60 -0.16 4.66 20.44
N TYR A 61 0.97 5.13 19.92
CA TYR A 61 1.39 4.88 18.54
C TYR A 61 1.92 3.44 18.33
N GLY A 62 2.15 2.67 19.40
CA GLY A 62 2.68 1.31 19.37
C GLY A 62 4.19 1.20 19.57
N ILE A 63 4.85 2.28 19.97
CA ILE A 63 6.29 2.34 20.25
C ILE A 63 6.51 2.65 21.73
N ASN A 64 6.85 1.62 22.50
CA ASN A 64 7.26 1.78 23.90
C ASN A 64 8.79 1.87 23.99
N PRO A 65 9.40 3.04 24.29
CA PRO A 65 10.86 3.19 24.38
C PRO A 65 11.52 2.34 25.48
N MET A 66 10.75 1.84 26.44
CA MET A 66 11.24 0.94 27.50
C MET A 66 11.41 -0.50 27.01
N VAL A 67 10.85 -0.84 25.84
CA VAL A 67 11.00 -2.15 25.21
C VAL A 67 12.16 -2.09 24.21
N PRO A 68 13.27 -2.83 24.40
CA PRO A 68 14.46 -2.72 23.55
C PRO A 68 14.18 -2.92 22.05
N ASP A 69 13.30 -3.85 21.69
CA ASP A 69 12.93 -4.09 20.30
C ASP A 69 12.15 -2.93 19.67
N HIS A 70 11.28 -2.27 20.44
CA HIS A 70 10.56 -1.10 19.98
C HIS A 70 11.51 0.09 19.80
N GLN A 71 12.45 0.27 20.72
CA GLN A 71 13.49 1.29 20.62
C GLN A 71 14.34 1.07 19.36
N LYS A 72 14.81 -0.17 19.13
CA LYS A 72 15.56 -0.54 17.92
C LYS A 72 14.77 -0.26 16.65
N ARG A 73 13.49 -0.64 16.60
CA ARG A 73 12.62 -0.40 15.45
C ARG A 73 12.40 1.09 15.20
N ALA A 74 12.24 1.90 16.25
CA ALA A 74 12.08 3.34 16.10
C ALA A 74 13.34 4.01 15.52
N TRP A 75 14.52 3.59 15.95
CA TRP A 75 15.79 4.05 15.37
C TRP A 75 16.00 3.60 13.92
N GLN A 76 15.62 2.37 13.59
CA GLN A 76 15.65 1.88 12.21
C GLN A 76 14.74 2.71 11.30
N ALA A 77 13.50 2.99 11.75
CA ALA A 77 12.58 3.83 11.01
C ALA A 77 13.07 5.28 10.85
N HIS A 78 13.76 5.83 11.87
CA HIS A 78 14.38 7.15 11.79
C HIS A 78 15.52 7.20 10.77
N ALA A 79 16.44 6.24 10.81
CA ALA A 79 17.52 6.14 9.84
C ALA A 79 16.99 5.95 8.41
N GLU A 80 15.99 5.08 8.23
CA GLU A 80 15.34 4.87 6.93
C GLU A 80 14.61 6.14 6.45
N ALA A 81 13.96 6.88 7.36
CA ALA A 81 13.30 8.14 7.02
C ALA A 81 14.29 9.21 6.55
N LEU A 82 15.44 9.34 7.21
CA LEU A 82 16.49 10.28 6.78
C LEU A 82 17.06 9.92 5.41
N ASN A 83 17.37 8.64 5.18
CA ASN A 83 17.84 8.17 3.88
C ASN A 83 16.79 8.42 2.79
N PHE A 84 15.52 8.12 3.07
CA PHE A 84 14.44 8.37 2.12
C PHE A 84 14.29 9.86 1.79
N LEU A 85 14.37 10.73 2.81
CA LEU A 85 14.34 12.17 2.60
C LEU A 85 15.53 12.62 1.74
N GLN A 86 16.74 12.13 1.99
CA GLN A 86 17.94 12.49 1.25
C GLN A 86 17.90 12.01 -0.21
N GLU A 87 17.42 10.79 -0.46
CA GLU A 87 17.46 10.19 -1.80
C GLU A 87 16.30 10.63 -2.70
N TYR A 88 15.10 10.81 -2.12
CA TYR A 88 13.88 10.98 -2.92
C TYR A 88 13.22 12.35 -2.77
N ILE A 89 13.33 13.00 -1.61
CA ILE A 89 12.55 14.20 -1.32
C ILE A 89 13.40 15.46 -1.43
N LEU A 90 14.56 15.50 -0.78
CA LEU A 90 15.42 16.67 -0.64
C LEU A 90 16.57 16.64 -1.65
N SER A 91 17.02 17.83 -2.07
CA SER A 91 18.31 17.98 -2.74
C SER A 91 19.46 17.92 -1.72
N ALA A 92 20.70 17.77 -2.21
CA ALA A 92 21.88 17.71 -1.35
C ALA A 92 22.03 18.99 -0.50
N GLU A 93 21.75 20.17 -1.06
CA GLU A 93 21.86 21.45 -0.34
C GLU A 93 20.77 21.58 0.73
N GLU A 94 19.54 21.15 0.43
CA GLU A 94 18.43 21.17 1.40
C GLU A 94 18.65 20.17 2.54
N TYR A 95 19.20 18.99 2.23
CA TYR A 95 19.55 18.01 3.24
C TYR A 95 20.70 18.49 4.14
N ALA A 96 21.62 19.28 3.62
CA ALA A 96 22.69 19.91 4.41
C ALA A 96 22.13 20.89 5.47
N LEU A 97 21.00 21.56 5.18
CA LEU A 97 20.32 22.46 6.11
C LEU A 97 19.57 21.75 7.25
N CYS A 98 19.43 20.42 7.20
CA CYS A 98 18.77 19.67 8.26
C CYS A 98 19.62 19.66 9.55
N PRO A 99 19.10 20.14 10.69
CA PRO A 99 19.86 20.27 11.94
C PRO A 99 20.47 18.94 12.43
N PRO A 100 21.71 18.95 12.97
CA PRO A 100 22.34 17.75 13.52
C PRO A 100 21.48 17.05 14.57
N GLU A 101 20.76 17.79 15.40
CA GLU A 101 19.90 17.30 16.47
C GLU A 101 18.67 16.56 15.94
N VAL A 102 18.25 16.83 14.69
CA VAL A 102 17.19 16.05 14.01
C VAL A 102 17.78 14.81 13.33
N LYS A 103 19.00 14.91 12.80
CA LYS A 103 19.72 13.78 12.17
C LYS A 103 20.19 12.75 13.20
N ALA A 104 20.52 13.20 14.40
CA ALA A 104 21.04 12.38 15.50
C ALA A 104 20.50 12.93 16.83
N PRO A 105 19.20 12.76 17.12
CA PRO A 105 18.63 13.16 18.40
C PRO A 105 19.28 12.35 19.54
N ARG A 106 19.30 12.90 20.75
CA ARG A 106 19.83 12.16 21.93
C ARG A 106 18.88 11.02 22.32
N HIS A 107 17.59 11.27 22.23
CA HIS A 107 16.54 10.28 22.43
C HIS A 107 15.49 10.38 21.33
N ILE A 108 14.90 9.26 20.92
CA ILE A 108 13.94 9.26 19.79
C ILE A 108 12.71 10.15 20.06
N LEU A 109 12.28 10.24 21.33
CA LEU A 109 11.19 11.12 21.75
C LEU A 109 11.52 12.61 21.60
N ASP A 110 12.80 13.00 21.55
CA ASP A 110 13.17 14.38 21.34
C ASP A 110 12.66 14.87 19.96
N LEU A 111 12.55 14.01 18.94
CA LEU A 111 11.94 14.36 17.65
C LEU A 111 10.47 14.76 17.80
N VAL A 112 9.72 14.04 18.63
CA VAL A 112 8.30 14.29 18.89
C VAL A 112 8.10 15.66 19.57
N VAL A 113 8.99 15.97 20.51
CA VAL A 113 9.01 17.26 21.20
C VAL A 113 9.43 18.39 20.25
N MET A 114 10.52 18.21 19.48
CA MET A 114 10.97 19.18 18.47
C MET A 114 9.87 19.50 17.45
N ALA A 115 9.12 18.49 17.00
CA ALA A 115 8.00 18.63 16.07
C ALA A 115 6.83 19.46 16.61
N SER A 116 6.79 19.75 17.91
CA SER A 116 5.72 20.52 18.57
C SER A 116 6.03 22.01 18.74
N ASN A 117 7.26 22.45 18.42
CA ASN A 117 7.76 23.80 18.69
C ASN A 117 7.65 24.24 20.16
N TYR A 118 7.64 23.28 21.08
CA TYR A 118 7.58 23.54 22.52
C TYR A 118 9.00 23.36 23.09
N LEU A 119 9.43 24.24 24.00
CA LEU A 119 10.81 24.38 24.55
C LEU A 119 11.82 25.23 23.73
N ASN A 120 11.40 26.34 23.09
CA ASN A 120 12.31 27.24 22.35
C ASN A 120 13.12 26.56 21.23
N THR A 121 12.67 25.42 20.72
CA THR A 121 13.31 24.79 19.56
C THR A 121 13.15 25.72 18.35
N SER A 122 14.20 25.91 17.55
CA SER A 122 14.08 26.80 16.38
C SER A 122 13.03 26.25 15.42
N LYS A 123 12.32 27.14 14.73
CA LYS A 123 11.29 26.78 13.76
C LYS A 123 11.80 25.78 12.70
N VAL A 124 13.09 25.87 12.36
CA VAL A 124 13.78 24.95 11.44
C VAL A 124 13.82 23.53 11.98
N HIS A 125 14.19 23.33 13.25
CA HIS A 125 14.17 22.01 13.89
C HIS A 125 12.77 21.41 13.86
N GLN A 126 11.75 22.23 14.17
CA GLN A 126 10.38 21.76 14.17
C GLN A 126 9.94 21.28 12.78
N MET A 127 10.22 22.05 11.73
CA MET A 127 9.84 21.69 10.36
C MET A 127 10.54 20.41 9.87
N PHE A 128 11.83 20.25 10.17
CA PHE A 128 12.57 19.03 9.81
C PHE A 128 12.14 17.82 10.64
N ALA A 129 11.95 17.98 11.96
CA ALA A 129 11.46 16.91 12.82
C ALA A 129 10.07 16.42 12.37
N CYS A 130 9.16 17.34 12.02
CA CYS A 130 7.87 16.98 11.40
C CYS A 130 8.05 16.21 10.09
N SER A 131 8.95 16.65 9.21
CA SER A 131 9.20 15.97 7.93
C SER A 131 9.70 14.54 8.13
N VAL A 132 10.61 14.32 9.08
CA VAL A 132 11.12 12.99 9.46
C VAL A 132 10.00 12.13 10.04
N LEU A 133 9.24 12.65 11.01
CA LEU A 133 8.13 11.92 11.64
C LEU A 133 7.03 11.52 10.65
N LYS A 134 6.75 12.34 9.63
CA LYS A 134 5.78 11.99 8.57
C LYS A 134 6.23 10.79 7.75
N VAL A 135 7.52 10.68 7.46
CA VAL A 135 8.08 9.51 6.75
C VAL A 135 8.09 8.30 7.68
N MET A 136 8.50 8.47 8.95
CA MET A 136 8.43 7.41 9.96
C MET A 136 7.00 6.88 10.13
N HIS A 137 6.00 7.76 10.14
CA HIS A 137 4.58 7.39 10.21
C HIS A 137 4.19 6.40 9.10
N ILE A 138 4.61 6.67 7.86
CA ILE A 138 4.39 5.76 6.72
C ILE A 138 5.17 4.47 6.85
N LEU A 139 6.43 4.52 7.30
CA LEU A 139 7.25 3.33 7.52
C LEU A 139 6.62 2.39 8.56
N PHE A 140 6.14 2.94 9.67
CA PHE A 140 5.42 2.17 10.68
C PHE A 140 4.15 1.53 10.12
N HIS A 141 3.38 2.22 9.28
CA HIS A 141 2.23 1.63 8.62
C HIS A 141 2.60 0.47 7.69
N ILE A 142 3.77 0.50 7.06
CA ILE A 142 4.28 -0.61 6.25
C ILE A 142 4.75 -1.77 7.14
N ASP A 143 5.53 -1.49 8.18
CA ASP A 143 6.17 -2.51 9.02
C ASP A 143 5.19 -3.25 9.94
N PHE A 144 4.13 -2.56 10.36
CA PHE A 144 3.07 -3.12 11.19
C PHE A 144 1.90 -3.69 10.38
N ASP A 145 1.95 -3.67 9.04
CA ASP A 145 0.96 -4.37 8.22
C ASP A 145 1.19 -5.89 8.30
N LEU A 146 0.23 -6.59 8.90
CA LEU A 146 0.29 -8.05 9.09
C LEU A 146 0.38 -8.81 7.77
N LYS A 147 -0.29 -8.36 6.71
CA LYS A 147 -0.33 -9.07 5.42
C LYS A 147 1.01 -8.97 4.71
N LEU A 148 1.71 -7.84 4.82
CA LEU A 148 3.05 -7.69 4.24
C LEU A 148 4.07 -8.66 4.82
N ARG A 149 3.90 -9.11 6.08
CA ARG A 149 4.77 -10.14 6.68
C ARG A 149 4.70 -11.48 5.96
N PHE A 150 3.55 -11.81 5.37
CA PHE A 150 3.31 -13.05 4.64
C PHE A 150 3.29 -12.86 3.12
N PHE A 151 3.86 -11.75 2.62
CA PHE A 151 3.71 -11.34 1.22
C PHE A 151 4.18 -12.40 0.22
N ASP A 152 5.25 -13.14 0.51
CA ASP A 152 5.73 -14.19 -0.39
C ASP A 152 4.76 -15.37 -0.51
N GLN A 153 4.13 -15.78 0.60
CA GLN A 153 3.11 -16.83 0.61
C GLN A 153 1.85 -16.36 -0.14
N ILE A 154 1.41 -15.12 0.12
CA ILE A 154 0.29 -14.48 -0.61
C ILE A 154 0.58 -14.46 -2.12
N ARG A 155 1.77 -13.98 -2.49
CA ARG A 155 2.22 -13.83 -3.88
C ARG A 155 2.24 -15.16 -4.62
N SER A 156 2.79 -16.20 -4.00
CA SER A 156 2.82 -17.55 -4.55
C SER A 156 1.40 -18.04 -4.86
N GLN A 157 0.52 -18.03 -3.86
CA GLN A 157 -0.86 -18.52 -4.00
C GLN A 157 -1.67 -17.76 -5.05
N VAL A 158 -1.51 -16.43 -5.15
CA VAL A 158 -2.17 -15.65 -6.21
C VAL A 158 -1.67 -16.09 -7.59
N PHE A 159 -0.36 -16.20 -7.81
CA PHE A 159 0.18 -16.49 -9.13
C PHE A 159 0.05 -17.95 -9.57
N THR A 160 -0.01 -18.92 -8.65
CA THR A 160 -0.22 -20.34 -9.01
C THR A 160 -1.49 -20.56 -9.83
N GLY A 161 -2.57 -19.82 -9.56
CA GLY A 161 -3.80 -19.91 -10.35
C GLY A 161 -3.61 -19.48 -11.80
N PHE A 162 -2.81 -18.43 -12.02
CA PHE A 162 -2.51 -17.93 -13.36
C PHE A 162 -1.51 -18.81 -14.08
N GLU A 163 -0.53 -19.38 -13.37
CA GLU A 163 0.44 -20.30 -13.96
C GLU A 163 -0.24 -21.51 -14.62
N ARG A 164 -1.38 -21.97 -14.09
CA ARG A 164 -2.18 -23.06 -14.71
C ARG A 164 -2.76 -22.70 -16.08
N VAL A 165 -3.06 -21.43 -16.32
CA VAL A 165 -3.64 -20.95 -17.59
C VAL A 165 -2.60 -20.23 -18.45
N MET A 166 -1.33 -20.20 -18.05
CA MET A 166 -0.25 -19.51 -18.74
C MET A 166 0.71 -20.55 -19.33
N ILE A 167 0.66 -20.72 -20.65
CA ILE A 167 1.47 -21.71 -21.35
C ILE A 167 2.61 -21.01 -22.11
N ASP A 168 3.82 -21.55 -21.98
CA ASP A 168 4.96 -21.14 -22.78
C ASP A 168 5.10 -22.05 -24.01
N LYS A 169 5.07 -21.48 -25.21
CA LYS A 169 5.27 -22.19 -26.48
C LYS A 169 6.42 -21.54 -27.24
N GLY A 170 7.64 -21.85 -26.81
CA GLY A 170 8.88 -21.33 -27.41
C GLY A 170 9.17 -19.89 -27.01
N GLN A 171 9.04 -18.95 -27.95
CA GLN A 171 9.28 -17.52 -27.69
C GLN A 171 8.01 -16.74 -27.31
N ARG A 172 6.85 -17.39 -27.29
CA ARG A 172 5.55 -16.74 -27.08
C ARG A 172 4.79 -17.38 -25.93
N LYS A 173 4.20 -16.51 -25.11
CA LYS A 173 3.31 -16.92 -24.02
C LYS A 173 1.87 -16.86 -24.48
N TYR A 174 1.07 -17.79 -23.99
CA TYR A 174 -0.34 -17.94 -24.30
C TYR A 174 -1.15 -17.97 -23.00
N LEU A 175 -2.30 -17.31 -23.01
CA LEU A 175 -3.34 -17.50 -22.00
C LEU A 175 -4.26 -18.57 -22.55
N GLN A 176 -4.24 -19.76 -21.96
CA GLN A 176 -4.88 -20.94 -22.52
C GLN A 176 -5.66 -21.72 -21.45
N ASP A 177 -6.82 -22.21 -21.84
CA ASP A 177 -7.56 -23.27 -21.16
C ASP A 177 -7.99 -24.34 -22.17
N ASP A 178 -8.89 -25.25 -21.77
CA ASP A 178 -9.32 -26.38 -22.59
C ASP A 178 -10.09 -25.99 -23.86
N VAL A 179 -10.53 -24.74 -23.98
CA VAL A 179 -11.40 -24.30 -25.08
C VAL A 179 -10.73 -23.25 -25.96
N GLN A 180 -9.89 -22.38 -25.41
CA GLN A 180 -9.26 -21.31 -26.19
C GLN A 180 -7.81 -21.04 -25.78
N SER A 181 -6.98 -20.62 -26.74
CA SER A 181 -5.57 -20.24 -26.54
C SER A 181 -5.33 -18.86 -27.16
N ILE A 182 -5.01 -17.88 -26.33
CA ILE A 182 -4.88 -16.47 -26.73
C ILE A 182 -3.40 -16.06 -26.62
N PRO A 183 -2.73 -15.65 -27.71
CA PRO A 183 -1.34 -15.22 -27.68
C PRO A 183 -1.18 -13.90 -26.90
N LEU A 184 -0.22 -13.86 -25.98
CA LEU A 184 0.20 -12.62 -25.32
C LEU A 184 1.31 -11.94 -26.10
N VAL A 185 1.21 -10.63 -26.20
CA VAL A 185 2.33 -9.75 -26.58
C VAL A 185 3.30 -9.64 -25.41
N ARG A 186 2.77 -9.48 -24.19
CA ARG A 186 3.58 -9.39 -22.98
C ARG A 186 2.81 -9.86 -21.76
N TYR A 187 3.50 -10.57 -20.90
CA TYR A 187 3.08 -10.85 -19.53
C TYR A 187 4.04 -10.14 -18.58
N SER A 188 3.51 -9.45 -17.58
CA SER A 188 4.33 -8.86 -16.53
C SER A 188 3.63 -9.00 -15.19
N ARG A 189 4.26 -9.71 -14.27
CA ARG A 189 3.92 -9.62 -12.85
C ARG A 189 4.34 -8.23 -12.38
N LYS A 190 3.44 -7.47 -11.74
CA LYS A 190 3.87 -6.28 -11.02
C LYS A 190 4.85 -6.80 -9.97
N ARG A 191 6.14 -6.46 -10.13
CA ARG A 191 7.15 -6.79 -9.13
C ARG A 191 6.72 -6.15 -7.81
N ASN A 192 7.15 -6.74 -6.69
CA ASN A 192 7.11 -6.06 -5.39
C ASN A 192 7.58 -4.63 -5.65
N LYS A 193 6.73 -3.64 -5.34
CA LYS A 193 7.22 -2.26 -5.37
C LYS A 193 8.38 -2.23 -4.40
N ASP A 194 9.52 -1.73 -4.87
CA ASP A 194 10.64 -1.44 -3.99
C ASP A 194 10.11 -0.59 -2.84
N ARG A 195 10.59 -0.88 -1.63
CA ARG A 195 10.14 -0.23 -0.40
C ARG A 195 10.06 1.31 -0.53
N PRO A 196 11.01 1.99 -1.19
CA PRO A 196 10.90 3.43 -1.49
C PRO A 196 9.68 3.81 -2.36
N SER A 197 9.33 3.04 -3.40
CA SER A 197 8.13 3.30 -4.20
C SER A 197 6.83 3.11 -3.39
N MET A 198 6.83 2.22 -2.38
CA MET A 198 5.68 2.09 -1.47
C MET A 198 5.53 3.33 -0.60
N VAL A 199 6.63 3.78 0.02
CA VAL A 199 6.67 4.99 0.84
C VAL A 199 6.24 6.22 0.01
N LEU A 200 6.81 6.41 -1.18
CA LEU A 200 6.43 7.50 -2.09
C LEU A 200 4.95 7.45 -2.47
N LYS A 201 4.42 6.24 -2.68
CA LYS A 201 3.02 6.05 -3.03
C LYS A 201 2.09 6.46 -1.89
N LEU A 202 2.40 6.07 -0.65
CA LEU A 202 1.59 6.40 0.52
C LEU A 202 1.70 7.87 0.90
N LEU A 203 2.88 8.49 0.68
CA LEU A 203 3.12 9.90 0.96
C LEU A 203 2.39 10.87 0.01
N HIS A 204 2.16 10.52 -1.26
CA HIS A 204 1.46 11.44 -2.18
C HIS A 204 -0.07 11.33 -2.17
N LYS A 205 -0.65 10.20 -1.70
CA LYS A 205 -2.10 10.00 -1.68
C LYS A 205 -2.75 10.66 -0.46
N SER A 206 -3.71 11.54 -0.68
CA SER A 206 -4.41 12.32 0.37
C SER A 206 -5.17 11.46 1.37
N GLN A 207 -5.66 10.28 0.95
CA GLN A 207 -6.27 9.28 1.81
C GLN A 207 -5.25 8.15 2.05
N THR A 208 -4.51 8.22 3.15
CA THR A 208 -3.55 7.17 3.53
C THR A 208 -4.32 6.01 4.16
N VAL A 209 -4.97 5.17 3.34
CA VAL A 209 -5.68 3.99 3.84
C VAL A 209 -4.75 2.77 3.73
N ALA A 210 -4.75 1.88 4.73
CA ALA A 210 -4.10 0.56 4.63
C ALA A 210 -4.50 -0.21 3.35
N ALA A 211 -5.68 0.12 2.78
CA ALA A 211 -6.15 -0.37 1.49
C ALA A 211 -5.22 -0.09 0.29
N ASP A 212 -4.36 0.94 0.36
CA ASP A 212 -3.44 1.31 -0.72
C ASP A 212 -2.17 0.46 -0.80
N ILE A 213 -1.90 -0.31 0.27
CA ILE A 213 -0.86 -1.34 0.32
C ILE A 213 -1.28 -2.56 -0.53
N TYR A 214 -2.58 -2.82 -0.71
CA TYR A 214 -3.03 -3.99 -1.49
C TYR A 214 -2.79 -3.90 -3.00
N ASP A 215 -2.50 -2.71 -3.52
CA ASP A 215 -2.06 -2.47 -4.91
C ASP A 215 -0.65 -3.02 -5.23
N HIS A 216 -0.01 -3.72 -4.29
CA HIS A 216 1.35 -4.26 -4.45
C HIS A 216 1.39 -5.60 -5.17
N LEU A 217 0.26 -6.29 -5.31
CA LEU A 217 0.20 -7.56 -6.01
C LEU A 217 -0.76 -7.49 -7.19
N GLY A 218 -0.23 -7.73 -8.38
CA GLY A 218 -1.04 -7.75 -9.57
C GLY A 218 -0.26 -8.14 -10.81
N MET A 219 -0.96 -8.17 -11.93
CA MET A 219 -0.37 -8.54 -13.21
C MET A 219 -0.92 -7.72 -14.36
N ARG A 220 -0.11 -7.67 -15.40
CA ARG A 220 -0.45 -7.06 -16.67
C ARG A 220 -0.34 -8.10 -17.78
N LEU A 221 -1.43 -8.24 -18.51
CA LEU A 221 -1.56 -9.08 -19.70
C LEU A 221 -1.76 -8.13 -20.89
N VAL A 222 -0.85 -8.20 -21.86
CA VAL A 222 -0.90 -7.39 -23.07
C VAL A 222 -1.21 -8.29 -24.26
N PHE A 223 -2.24 -7.93 -25.02
CA PHE A 223 -2.71 -8.63 -26.21
C PHE A 223 -2.50 -7.78 -27.46
N ASN A 224 -2.76 -8.32 -28.65
CA ASN A 224 -2.62 -7.54 -29.89
C ASN A 224 -3.79 -6.57 -30.11
N THR A 225 -4.99 -6.94 -29.66
CA THR A 225 -6.23 -6.21 -29.90
C THR A 225 -7.07 -6.06 -28.64
N LYS A 226 -8.04 -5.14 -28.66
CA LYS A 226 -8.99 -4.92 -27.56
C LYS A 226 -9.96 -6.10 -27.43
N PHE A 227 -10.37 -6.72 -28.54
CA PHE A 227 -11.21 -7.93 -28.49
C PHE A 227 -10.53 -9.12 -27.82
N GLU A 228 -9.22 -9.28 -28.00
CA GLU A 228 -8.45 -10.30 -27.27
C GLU A 228 -8.44 -10.04 -25.75
N CYS A 229 -8.48 -8.77 -25.31
CA CYS A 229 -8.65 -8.45 -23.89
C CYS A 229 -10.01 -8.93 -23.36
N LEU A 230 -11.10 -8.80 -24.14
CA LEU A 230 -12.42 -9.32 -23.77
C LEU A 230 -12.43 -10.86 -23.74
N LEU A 231 -11.80 -11.51 -24.72
CA LEU A 231 -11.65 -12.97 -24.75
C LEU A 231 -10.84 -13.48 -23.55
N ALA A 232 -9.79 -12.75 -23.18
CA ALA A 232 -8.98 -13.04 -22.00
C ALA A 232 -9.79 -12.86 -20.70
N LEU A 233 -10.60 -11.81 -20.59
CA LEU A 233 -11.50 -11.62 -19.45
C LEU A 233 -12.48 -12.81 -19.31
N ARG A 234 -13.07 -13.26 -20.42
CA ARG A 234 -13.93 -14.46 -20.46
C ARG A 234 -13.17 -15.73 -20.03
N LEU A 235 -11.92 -15.89 -20.47
CA LEU A 235 -11.04 -17.00 -20.09
C LEU A 235 -10.81 -17.03 -18.58
N LEU A 236 -10.37 -15.89 -18.03
CA LEU A 236 -10.09 -15.74 -16.60
C LEU A 236 -11.34 -15.96 -15.76
N HIS A 237 -12.51 -15.55 -16.25
CA HIS A 237 -13.79 -15.81 -15.61
C HIS A 237 -14.15 -17.30 -15.58
N ARG A 238 -14.05 -17.99 -16.73
CA ARG A 238 -14.31 -19.44 -16.82
C ARG A 238 -13.40 -20.27 -15.91
N ASN A 239 -12.16 -19.84 -15.73
CA ASN A 239 -11.19 -20.52 -14.86
C ASN A 239 -11.27 -20.02 -13.40
N HIS A 240 -12.32 -19.27 -13.03
CA HIS A 240 -12.56 -18.76 -11.68
C HIS A 240 -11.43 -17.89 -11.09
N LEU A 241 -10.53 -17.38 -11.94
CA LEU A 241 -9.52 -16.40 -11.55
C LEU A 241 -10.14 -15.01 -11.38
N ILE A 242 -11.24 -14.75 -12.09
CA ILE A 242 -12.12 -13.59 -11.89
C ILE A 242 -13.53 -14.12 -11.62
N SER A 243 -14.01 -13.97 -10.39
CA SER A 243 -15.41 -14.23 -10.05
C SER A 243 -16.11 -12.93 -9.70
N TYR A 244 -17.34 -12.76 -10.18
CA TYR A 244 -18.17 -11.59 -9.85
C TYR A 244 -18.34 -11.43 -8.33
N THR A 245 -18.53 -12.53 -7.60
CA THR A 245 -18.66 -12.53 -6.13
C THR A 245 -17.40 -12.08 -5.40
N ASN A 246 -16.24 -12.19 -6.04
CA ASN A 246 -14.96 -11.79 -5.48
C ASN A 246 -14.45 -10.46 -6.05
N LEU A 247 -15.21 -9.78 -6.91
CA LEU A 247 -14.86 -8.43 -7.34
C LEU A 247 -14.95 -7.47 -6.17
N LYS A 248 -13.94 -6.63 -5.99
CA LYS A 248 -14.01 -5.55 -5.01
C LYS A 248 -14.88 -4.42 -5.60
N PRO A 249 -15.99 -4.03 -4.94
CA PRO A 249 -16.86 -2.96 -5.44
C PRO A 249 -16.06 -1.68 -5.69
N PHE A 250 -16.41 -0.96 -6.75
CA PHE A 250 -15.82 0.34 -7.15
C PHE A 250 -14.31 0.33 -7.44
N ARG A 251 -13.66 -0.84 -7.53
CA ARG A 251 -12.22 -0.97 -7.83
C ARG A 251 -11.92 -1.54 -9.23
N SER A 252 -12.95 -1.87 -9.99
CA SER A 252 -12.82 -2.20 -11.41
C SER A 252 -12.99 -0.95 -12.27
N ARG A 253 -12.15 -0.78 -13.29
CA ARG A 253 -12.15 0.36 -14.21
C ARG A 253 -11.95 -0.12 -15.64
N ASN A 254 -12.67 0.48 -16.59
CA ASN A 254 -12.47 0.22 -18.01
C ASN A 254 -12.26 1.55 -18.74
N THR A 255 -11.01 1.84 -19.10
CA THR A 255 -10.65 2.98 -19.96
C THR A 255 -10.17 2.52 -21.34
N LEU A 256 -10.24 1.22 -21.64
CA LEU A 256 -9.73 0.63 -22.87
C LEU A 256 -10.80 0.48 -23.96
N ILE A 257 -12.03 0.13 -23.57
CA ILE A 257 -13.06 -0.34 -24.51
C ILE A 257 -14.39 0.35 -24.22
N ASP A 258 -14.96 1.03 -25.21
CA ASP A 258 -16.39 1.35 -25.21
C ASP A 258 -17.17 0.05 -25.42
N LEU A 259 -17.80 -0.44 -24.35
CA LEU A 259 -18.51 -1.72 -24.36
C LEU A 259 -19.71 -1.73 -25.33
N ARG A 260 -20.37 -0.58 -25.55
CA ARG A 260 -21.51 -0.50 -26.47
C ARG A 260 -21.03 -0.65 -27.91
N ALA A 261 -20.00 0.11 -28.29
CA ALA A 261 -19.40 0.02 -29.62
C ALA A 261 -18.80 -1.38 -29.88
N ALA A 262 -18.11 -1.95 -28.89
CA ALA A 262 -17.53 -3.28 -28.98
C ALA A 262 -18.60 -4.37 -29.18
N HIS A 263 -19.75 -4.25 -28.52
CA HIS A 263 -20.87 -5.18 -28.68
C HIS A 263 -21.46 -5.15 -30.10
N GLU A 264 -21.64 -3.96 -30.67
CA GLU A 264 -22.16 -3.82 -32.04
C GLU A 264 -21.18 -4.30 -33.11
N VAL A 265 -19.87 -4.09 -32.92
CA VAL A 265 -18.85 -4.73 -33.77
C VAL A 265 -18.89 -6.25 -33.59
N TYR A 266 -18.94 -6.76 -32.36
CA TYR A 266 -18.96 -8.19 -32.09
C TYR A 266 -20.13 -8.90 -32.78
N LYS A 267 -21.36 -8.34 -32.69
CA LYS A 267 -22.56 -8.88 -33.35
C LYS A 267 -22.36 -9.10 -34.85
N ARG A 268 -21.73 -8.15 -35.55
CA ARG A 268 -21.52 -8.21 -37.00
C ARG A 268 -20.57 -9.31 -37.45
N TYR A 269 -19.67 -9.75 -36.58
CA TYR A 269 -18.68 -10.79 -36.86
C TYR A 269 -18.92 -12.10 -36.11
N ARG A 270 -20.03 -12.20 -35.36
CA ARG A 270 -20.33 -13.34 -34.48
C ARG A 270 -20.29 -14.67 -35.22
N ASP A 271 -21.00 -14.79 -36.35
CA ASP A 271 -21.09 -16.06 -37.08
C ASP A 271 -19.72 -16.48 -37.64
N GLN A 272 -18.92 -15.51 -38.10
CA GLN A 272 -17.55 -15.76 -38.58
C GLN A 272 -16.63 -16.23 -37.44
N LEU A 273 -16.80 -15.68 -36.23
CA LEU A 273 -16.07 -16.12 -35.04
C LEU A 273 -16.48 -17.55 -34.63
N GLU A 274 -17.77 -17.88 -34.68
CA GLU A 274 -18.29 -19.20 -34.29
C GLU A 274 -17.82 -20.33 -35.23
N ILE A 275 -17.70 -20.05 -36.53
CA ILE A 275 -17.25 -21.03 -37.53
C ILE A 275 -15.71 -21.17 -37.58
N SER A 276 -14.97 -20.24 -36.96
CA SER A 276 -13.51 -20.21 -36.99
C SER A 276 -12.90 -21.41 -36.26
N ARG A 277 -12.41 -22.41 -37.02
CA ARG A 277 -11.73 -23.61 -36.47
C ARG A 277 -10.32 -23.34 -35.92
N ARG A 278 -9.73 -22.19 -36.26
CA ARG A 278 -8.40 -21.74 -35.83
C ARG A 278 -8.49 -20.35 -35.24
N TYR A 279 -7.46 -19.93 -34.52
CA TYR A 279 -7.37 -18.60 -33.92
C TYR A 279 -7.52 -17.48 -34.98
N PRO A 280 -8.60 -16.67 -34.96
CA PRO A 280 -9.00 -15.82 -36.07
C PRO A 280 -8.29 -14.45 -36.06
N THR A 281 -6.96 -14.47 -36.14
CA THR A 281 -6.09 -13.29 -36.00
C THR A 281 -6.51 -12.12 -36.91
N GLN A 282 -6.73 -12.38 -38.20
CA GLN A 282 -7.07 -11.33 -39.17
C GLN A 282 -8.45 -10.72 -38.90
N LEU A 283 -9.41 -11.54 -38.46
CA LEU A 283 -10.75 -11.10 -38.11
C LEU A 283 -10.72 -10.20 -36.87
N LEU A 284 -9.99 -10.60 -35.82
CA LEU A 284 -9.82 -9.81 -34.59
C LEU A 284 -9.17 -8.46 -34.88
N GLN A 285 -8.15 -8.42 -35.76
CA GLN A 285 -7.54 -7.16 -36.20
C GLN A 285 -8.50 -6.28 -36.99
N LYS A 286 -9.35 -6.86 -37.86
CA LYS A 286 -10.38 -6.11 -38.59
C LYS A 286 -11.40 -5.51 -37.63
N MET A 287 -11.89 -6.30 -36.68
CA MET A 287 -12.82 -5.85 -35.64
C MET A 287 -12.22 -4.71 -34.80
N ASP A 288 -10.93 -4.78 -34.45
CA ASP A 288 -10.27 -3.74 -33.66
C ASP A 288 -10.17 -2.40 -34.41
N ARG A 289 -9.85 -2.43 -35.71
CA ARG A 289 -9.86 -1.22 -36.56
C ARG A 289 -11.24 -0.60 -36.64
N GLU A 290 -12.26 -1.43 -36.81
CA GLU A 290 -13.64 -0.96 -36.88
C GLU A 290 -14.14 -0.38 -35.55
N LEU A 291 -13.74 -0.99 -34.44
CA LEU A 291 -13.99 -0.47 -33.10
C LEU A 291 -13.34 0.90 -32.91
N ALA A 292 -12.11 1.10 -33.41
CA ALA A 292 -11.43 2.39 -33.33
C ALA A 292 -12.18 3.51 -34.06
N HIS A 293 -12.88 3.21 -35.16
CA HIS A 293 -13.70 4.18 -35.90
C HIS A 293 -15.08 4.43 -35.26
N THR A 294 -15.62 3.46 -34.53
CA THR A 294 -16.98 3.51 -33.96
C THR A 294 -16.99 4.03 -32.51
N SER A 295 -15.88 3.87 -31.79
CA SER A 295 -15.77 4.28 -30.39
C SER A 295 -15.88 5.80 -30.27
N ARG A 296 -16.79 6.28 -29.42
CA ARG A 296 -16.78 7.68 -28.99
C ARG A 296 -15.64 7.84 -27.98
N SER A 297 -14.96 8.98 -27.99
CA SER A 297 -13.91 9.31 -27.01
C SER A 297 -14.43 8.98 -25.61
N SER A 298 -13.81 8.00 -24.95
CA SER A 298 -14.26 7.48 -23.66
C SER A 298 -14.44 8.62 -22.67
N GLU A 299 -15.62 8.69 -22.05
CA GLU A 299 -15.94 9.67 -21.01
C GLU A 299 -14.78 9.77 -20.01
N GLN A 300 -14.25 10.99 -19.84
CA GLN A 300 -13.19 11.31 -18.90
C GLN A 300 -13.70 11.04 -17.48
N TRP A 301 -13.16 10.01 -16.83
CA TRP A 301 -13.40 9.78 -15.40
C TRP A 301 -12.35 10.51 -14.57
N ASP A 302 -12.81 11.27 -13.58
CA ASP A 302 -12.03 12.10 -12.67
C ASP A 302 -10.95 11.31 -11.90
N ASN A 303 -9.73 11.32 -12.42
CA ASN A 303 -8.54 11.10 -11.59
C ASN A 303 -7.45 12.09 -12.01
N PRO A 304 -7.14 13.12 -11.20
CA PRO A 304 -6.21 14.18 -11.57
C PRO A 304 -4.75 13.72 -11.81
N PHE A 305 -4.42 12.45 -11.52
CA PHE A 305 -3.08 11.90 -11.66
C PHE A 305 -2.93 10.77 -12.68
N THR A 306 -4.03 10.22 -13.21
CA THR A 306 -3.96 9.30 -14.35
C THR A 306 -3.93 10.15 -15.61
N ALA A 307 -2.84 10.07 -16.38
CA ALA A 307 -2.80 10.75 -17.68
C ALA A 307 -4.02 10.31 -18.49
N THR A 308 -4.68 11.26 -19.17
CA THR A 308 -5.82 11.05 -20.08
C THR A 308 -5.58 9.97 -21.14
N GLU A 309 -4.32 9.55 -21.32
CA GLU A 309 -3.84 8.56 -22.29
C GLU A 309 -3.72 7.12 -21.75
N TYR A 310 -3.91 6.87 -20.44
CA TYR A 310 -3.76 5.51 -19.89
C TYR A 310 -5.02 4.67 -20.13
N GLN A 311 -4.93 3.74 -21.09
CA GLN A 311 -6.02 2.85 -21.49
C GLN A 311 -5.78 1.41 -21.02
N ALA A 312 -6.66 0.91 -20.15
CA ALA A 312 -6.63 -0.46 -19.65
C ALA A 312 -8.00 -0.91 -19.12
N ILE A 313 -8.22 -2.23 -19.09
CA ILE A 313 -9.23 -2.84 -18.20
C ILE A 313 -8.50 -3.23 -16.92
N GLN A 314 -8.91 -2.67 -15.80
CA GLN A 314 -8.37 -2.96 -14.47
C GLN A 314 -9.47 -3.61 -13.64
N VAL A 315 -9.14 -4.74 -13.03
CA VAL A 315 -10.07 -5.48 -12.18
C VAL A 315 -9.36 -5.83 -10.88
N THR A 316 -9.98 -5.50 -9.74
CA THR A 316 -9.50 -5.93 -8.43
C THR A 316 -10.39 -7.04 -7.91
N VAL A 317 -9.80 -8.20 -7.62
CA VAL A 317 -10.48 -9.39 -7.12
C VAL A 317 -9.90 -9.84 -5.79
N ARG A 318 -10.71 -10.56 -5.01
CA ARG A 318 -10.34 -11.20 -3.75
C ARG A 318 -9.98 -12.67 -3.98
N LYS A 319 -8.98 -13.14 -3.24
CA LYS A 319 -8.68 -14.56 -3.09
C LYS A 319 -8.50 -14.88 -1.61
N MET A 320 -9.02 -16.04 -1.19
CA MET A 320 -8.72 -16.60 0.11
C MET A 320 -7.28 -17.11 0.10
N ILE A 321 -6.47 -16.58 1.00
CA ILE A 321 -5.07 -16.93 1.21
C ILE A 321 -4.95 -17.66 2.53
N HIS A 322 -4.14 -18.69 2.55
CA HIS A 322 -3.80 -19.47 3.74
C HIS A 322 -2.33 -19.25 4.06
N VAL A 323 -2.02 -18.63 5.19
CA VAL A 323 -0.61 -18.42 5.60
C VAL A 323 -0.26 -19.34 6.73
N ASN A 324 0.98 -19.86 6.74
CA ASN A 324 1.46 -20.70 7.83
C ASN A 324 1.34 -19.96 9.16
N ASN A 325 0.77 -20.61 10.17
CA ASN A 325 0.73 -20.06 11.51
C ASN A 325 2.16 -19.97 12.06
N PRO A 326 2.70 -18.76 12.32
CA PRO A 326 4.11 -18.59 12.72
C PRO A 326 4.42 -19.21 14.08
N TYR A 327 3.42 -19.44 14.92
CA TYR A 327 3.58 -20.00 16.25
C TYR A 327 3.38 -21.53 16.30
N LEU A 328 3.06 -22.17 15.16
CA LEU A 328 2.74 -23.59 15.13
C LEU A 328 3.88 -24.47 15.68
N GLN A 329 5.13 -24.13 15.38
CA GLN A 329 6.30 -24.89 15.85
C GLN A 329 6.44 -24.81 17.37
N ASP A 330 6.31 -23.61 17.95
CA ASP A 330 6.40 -23.40 19.40
C ASP A 330 5.26 -24.12 20.12
N TRP A 331 4.04 -24.06 19.59
CA TRP A 331 2.90 -24.78 20.16
C TRP A 331 3.05 -26.30 20.10
N THR A 332 3.58 -26.83 18.98
CA THR A 332 3.82 -28.27 18.82
C THR A 332 4.87 -28.74 19.84
N ARG A 333 5.90 -27.93 20.07
CA ARG A 333 6.93 -28.21 21.08
C ARG A 333 6.33 -28.22 22.48
N LEU A 334 5.51 -27.22 22.83
CA LEU A 334 4.87 -27.12 24.14
C LEU A 334 3.94 -28.32 24.42
N ILE A 335 3.16 -28.77 23.44
CA ILE A 335 2.34 -29.99 23.59
C ILE A 335 3.23 -31.20 23.85
N HIS A 336 4.33 -31.34 23.10
CA HIS A 336 5.24 -32.45 23.29
C HIS A 336 5.82 -32.48 24.70
N GLU A 337 6.23 -31.32 25.23
CA GLU A 337 6.71 -31.17 26.61
C GLU A 337 5.61 -31.53 27.62
N LEU A 338 4.37 -31.06 27.41
CA LEU A 338 3.23 -31.39 28.27
C LEU A 338 2.86 -32.87 28.24
N ASN A 339 3.12 -33.61 27.16
CA ASN A 339 2.84 -35.05 27.09
C ASN A 339 3.67 -35.86 28.11
N HIS A 340 4.80 -35.33 28.55
CA HIS A 340 5.66 -35.97 29.55
C HIS A 340 5.25 -35.62 31.00
N ILE A 341 4.26 -34.74 31.18
CA ILE A 341 3.77 -34.34 32.50
C ILE A 341 2.47 -35.09 32.82
N PRO A 342 2.45 -35.97 33.84
CA PRO A 342 1.25 -36.65 34.29
C PRO A 342 0.37 -35.71 35.13
N GLY A 343 -0.94 -35.96 35.15
CA GLY A 343 -1.89 -35.23 35.99
C GLY A 343 -3.06 -34.61 35.22
N LYS A 344 -4.19 -34.45 35.90
CA LYS A 344 -5.45 -33.94 35.32
C LYS A 344 -5.32 -32.51 34.81
N GLU A 345 -4.49 -31.68 35.45
CA GLU A 345 -4.24 -30.30 35.02
C GLU A 345 -3.46 -30.24 33.70
N ALA A 346 -2.41 -31.06 33.56
CA ALA A 346 -1.66 -31.18 32.31
C ALA A 346 -2.56 -31.70 31.18
N GLU A 347 -3.46 -32.64 31.48
CA GLU A 347 -4.44 -33.15 30.51
C GLU A 347 -5.45 -32.07 30.07
N HIS A 348 -5.93 -31.28 31.01
CA HIS A 348 -6.81 -30.15 30.72
C HIS A 348 -6.10 -29.08 29.87
N LEU A 349 -4.86 -28.70 30.22
CA LEU A 349 -4.06 -27.75 29.44
C LEU A 349 -3.74 -28.27 28.03
N ARG A 350 -3.43 -29.56 27.87
CA ARG A 350 -3.25 -30.20 26.56
C ARG A 350 -4.51 -30.11 25.73
N SER A 351 -5.66 -30.49 26.28
CA SER A 351 -6.95 -30.43 25.58
C SER A 351 -7.28 -29.00 25.13
N ARG A 352 -7.05 -28.01 26.01
CA ARG A 352 -7.21 -26.60 25.67
C ARG A 352 -6.24 -26.15 24.57
N LEU A 353 -4.95 -26.44 24.69
CA LEU A 353 -3.96 -26.06 23.67
C LEU A 353 -4.24 -26.73 22.32
N VAL A 354 -4.63 -28.00 22.28
CA VAL A 354 -5.01 -28.67 21.03
C VAL A 354 -6.26 -28.01 20.41
N SER A 355 -7.20 -27.54 21.23
CA SER A 355 -8.37 -26.79 20.74
C SER A 355 -8.06 -25.33 20.35
N GLU A 356 -7.08 -24.71 20.99
CA GLU A 356 -6.66 -23.31 20.79
C GLU A 356 -5.57 -23.16 19.72
N ILE A 357 -4.83 -24.22 19.41
CA ILE A 357 -3.99 -24.34 18.21
C ILE A 357 -4.97 -24.40 17.04
N GLY A 358 -5.43 -23.21 16.70
CA GLY A 358 -6.11 -22.92 15.47
C GLY A 358 -5.29 -23.49 14.34
N THR A 359 -6.04 -23.95 13.34
CA THR A 359 -5.61 -24.46 12.05
C THR A 359 -4.15 -24.14 11.69
N PRO A 360 -3.37 -25.12 11.18
CA PRO A 360 -1.97 -24.93 10.76
C PRO A 360 -1.75 -23.71 9.85
N GLU A 361 -2.81 -23.32 9.15
CA GLU A 361 -2.87 -22.14 8.33
C GLU A 361 -3.92 -21.14 8.85
N ILE A 362 -3.63 -19.86 8.66
CA ILE A 362 -4.52 -18.75 8.99
C ILE A 362 -5.16 -18.26 7.67
N PRO A 363 -6.49 -18.46 7.47
CA PRO A 363 -7.16 -18.01 6.27
C PRO A 363 -7.55 -16.53 6.35
N PHE A 364 -7.37 -15.78 5.26
CA PHE A 364 -7.93 -14.43 5.10
C PHE A 364 -8.09 -14.04 3.63
N TYR A 365 -8.93 -13.04 3.34
CA TYR A 365 -9.06 -12.49 1.99
C TYR A 365 -7.98 -11.47 1.68
N PHE A 366 -7.34 -11.63 0.52
CA PHE A 366 -6.39 -10.68 -0.05
C PHE A 366 -6.86 -10.17 -1.41
N ASP A 367 -6.75 -8.87 -1.63
CA ASP A 367 -7.10 -8.22 -2.89
C ASP A 367 -5.89 -8.20 -3.83
N TYR A 368 -6.08 -8.51 -5.11
CA TYR A 368 -5.03 -8.37 -6.13
C TYR A 368 -5.60 -7.83 -7.45
N GLU A 369 -4.74 -7.23 -8.25
CA GLU A 369 -5.15 -6.48 -9.45
C GLU A 369 -4.75 -7.21 -10.75
N ILE A 370 -5.69 -7.30 -11.70
CA ILE A 370 -5.47 -7.79 -13.04
C ILE A 370 -5.66 -6.63 -14.02
N GLN A 371 -4.65 -6.39 -14.86
CA GLN A 371 -4.69 -5.37 -15.91
C GLN A 371 -4.63 -6.04 -17.28
N LEU A 372 -5.59 -5.70 -18.15
CA LEU A 372 -5.62 -6.09 -19.56
C LEU A 372 -5.40 -4.86 -20.43
N GLN A 373 -4.50 -4.96 -21.41
CA GLN A 373 -4.20 -3.88 -22.36
C GLN A 373 -3.99 -4.46 -23.77
N ASP A 374 -4.33 -3.70 -24.81
CA ASP A 374 -3.87 -4.00 -26.15
C ASP A 374 -2.45 -3.45 -26.39
N LYS A 375 -1.86 -3.83 -27.53
CA LYS A 375 -0.48 -3.53 -27.88
C LYS A 375 -0.24 -2.04 -28.10
N GLU A 376 -1.20 -1.32 -28.66
CA GLU A 376 -1.10 0.12 -28.95
C GLU A 376 -1.16 0.92 -27.65
N SER A 377 -2.15 0.63 -26.79
CA SER A 377 -2.27 1.23 -25.45
C SER A 377 -1.06 0.94 -24.56
N TYR A 378 -0.46 -0.25 -24.68
CA TYR A 378 0.76 -0.58 -23.95
C TYR A 378 1.98 0.23 -24.45
N LYS A 379 2.10 0.45 -25.77
CA LYS A 379 3.18 1.26 -26.35
C LYS A 379 3.07 2.73 -25.94
N SER A 380 1.86 3.31 -25.97
CA SER A 380 1.65 4.70 -25.54
C SER A 380 2.01 4.89 -24.06
N THR A 381 1.69 3.90 -23.21
CA THR A 381 2.07 3.89 -21.79
C THR A 381 3.60 3.89 -21.57
N ILE A 382 4.38 3.30 -22.48
CA ILE A 382 5.85 3.25 -22.34
C ILE A 382 6.52 4.52 -22.86
N ILE A 383 6.07 5.04 -24.01
CA ILE A 383 6.78 6.07 -24.79
C ILE A 383 6.23 7.49 -24.53
N GLY A 384 4.97 7.64 -24.13
CA GLY A 384 4.29 8.94 -24.04
C GLY A 384 4.59 9.78 -22.78
N PRO A 385 3.99 10.98 -22.65
CA PRO A 385 4.02 11.81 -21.42
C PRO A 385 3.36 11.12 -20.20
N ALA A 386 2.63 10.03 -20.45
CA ALA A 386 2.19 9.03 -19.47
C ALA A 386 3.27 8.03 -19.03
N SER A 387 4.53 8.19 -19.47
CA SER A 387 5.62 7.26 -19.15
C SER A 387 5.74 7.04 -17.65
N HIS A 388 6.09 5.82 -17.28
CA HIS A 388 6.29 5.43 -15.88
C HIS A 388 7.29 6.34 -15.14
N LYS A 389 8.28 6.92 -15.84
CA LYS A 389 9.24 7.86 -15.27
C LYS A 389 8.58 9.20 -14.92
N ALA A 390 7.86 9.83 -15.86
CA ALA A 390 7.15 11.08 -15.62
C ALA A 390 6.05 10.92 -14.54
N TYR A 391 5.40 9.76 -14.48
CA TYR A 391 4.43 9.45 -13.44
C TYR A 391 5.08 9.36 -12.04
N LYS A 392 6.22 8.67 -11.92
CA LYS A 392 6.98 8.60 -10.66
C LYS A 392 7.46 9.99 -10.22
N GLU A 393 7.85 10.84 -11.16
CA GLU A 393 8.27 12.20 -10.86
C GLU A 393 7.12 13.05 -10.30
N ARG A 394 5.93 12.98 -10.90
CA ARG A 394 4.72 13.63 -10.35
C ARG A 394 4.39 13.15 -8.94
N GLN A 395 4.53 11.85 -8.68
CA GLN A 395 4.35 11.30 -7.32
C GLN A 395 5.39 11.86 -6.34
N ARG A 396 6.64 11.98 -6.78
CA ARG A 396 7.74 12.55 -5.98
C ARG A 396 7.47 14.00 -5.61
N LEU A 397 7.11 14.83 -6.58
CA LEU A 397 6.78 16.24 -6.35
C LEU A 397 5.58 16.40 -5.42
N ALA A 398 4.53 15.60 -5.60
CA ALA A 398 3.36 15.60 -4.73
C ALA A 398 3.70 15.16 -3.29
N ALA A 399 4.48 14.09 -3.12
CA ALA A 399 4.97 13.66 -1.81
C ALA A 399 5.83 14.75 -1.16
N ARG A 400 6.76 15.34 -1.90
CA ARG A 400 7.64 16.43 -1.43
C ARG A 400 6.82 17.63 -0.93
N LYS A 401 5.81 18.07 -1.69
CA LYS A 401 4.92 19.17 -1.29
C LYS A 401 4.23 18.91 0.06
N ARG A 402 3.77 17.68 0.30
CA ARG A 402 3.05 17.31 1.53
C ARG A 402 3.98 17.11 2.72
N VAL A 403 5.08 16.39 2.52
CA VAL A 403 6.08 16.11 3.58
C VAL A 403 6.66 17.41 4.12
N LEU A 404 7.21 18.25 3.24
CA LEU A 404 7.86 19.50 3.62
C LEU A 404 6.87 20.58 4.05
N GLY A 405 5.64 20.54 3.52
CA GLY A 405 4.65 21.59 3.75
C GLY A 405 5.05 22.94 3.15
N PRO A 406 4.26 23.99 3.38
CA PRO A 406 4.52 25.32 2.83
C PRO A 406 5.67 26.05 3.53
N GLU A 407 5.82 25.89 4.85
CA GLU A 407 6.78 26.67 5.65
C GLU A 407 8.23 26.26 5.35
N LEU A 408 8.53 24.96 5.31
CA LEU A 408 9.89 24.49 5.05
C LEU A 408 10.33 24.78 3.62
N ARG A 409 9.40 24.71 2.66
CA ARG A 409 9.69 25.10 1.27
C ARG A 409 9.99 26.59 1.13
N ARG A 410 9.25 27.46 1.82
CA ARG A 410 9.58 28.90 1.87
C ARG A 410 10.93 29.16 2.54
N TYR A 411 11.25 28.42 3.59
CA TYR A 411 12.57 28.49 4.23
C TYR A 411 13.68 28.14 3.23
N PHE A 412 13.55 27.06 2.46
CA PHE A 412 14.52 26.73 1.41
C PHE A 412 14.65 27.82 0.36
N GLN A 413 13.55 28.40 -0.10
CA GLN A 413 13.60 29.53 -1.04
C GLN A 413 14.31 30.76 -0.46
N SER A 414 14.14 31.03 0.84
CA SER A 414 14.80 32.17 1.49
C SER A 414 16.31 32.00 1.69
N VAL A 415 16.78 30.76 1.86
CA VAL A 415 18.20 30.45 2.13
C VAL A 415 18.96 30.10 0.86
N LEU A 416 18.33 29.41 -0.10
CA LEU A 416 18.96 28.88 -1.31
C LEU A 416 18.56 29.66 -2.59
N GLY A 417 17.67 30.65 -2.47
CA GLY A 417 17.10 31.38 -3.60
C GLY A 417 15.93 30.65 -4.29
N PRO A 418 15.21 31.33 -5.20
CA PRO A 418 14.12 30.72 -5.96
C PRO A 418 14.67 29.61 -6.87
N ARG A 419 14.04 28.43 -6.82
CA ARG A 419 14.25 27.35 -7.78
C ARG A 419 13.00 27.21 -8.64
N GLU A 420 13.17 27.01 -9.94
CA GLU A 420 12.08 26.59 -10.81
C GLU A 420 11.61 25.20 -10.37
N GLU A 421 10.40 25.10 -9.79
CA GLU A 421 9.75 23.81 -9.55
C GLU A 421 9.33 23.26 -10.93
N GLY A 422 10.21 22.47 -11.56
CA GLY A 422 9.96 21.76 -12.83
C GLY A 422 9.02 20.57 -12.71
#